data_AF-A0A9N9DX69-F1
#
_entry.id   AF-A0A9N9DX69-F1
#
_cell.length_a   1.000
_cell.length_b   1.000
_cell.length_c   1.000
_cell.angle_alpha   90.00
_cell.angle_beta   90.00
_cell.angle_gamma   90.00
#
_symmetry.space_group_name_H-M   'P 1'
#
loop_
_entity.id
_entity.type
_entity.pdbx_description
1 polymer ?
#
loop_
_entity_poly.entity_id
_entity_poly.type
_entity_poly.pdbx_seq_one_letter_code
_entity_poly.pdbx_strand_id
1 'polypeptide(L)'
;MSTASSNDESDTSRYHASLPLVLARDVTFSQFAKRVEIIKARRFFDYRNGTITIIELPTGEHEATHSEFSHLFMNAFNNAIPQDGVRGWGAKSLYTNLLSDEYEEPDACFIPKRLLDPLNPAQNP
;
A
#
# COMPACT_ATOMS: atom_id res chain seq x y z
N MET A 1 29.92 -36.35 -35.49
CA MET A 1 28.79 -36.19 -34.56
C MET A 1 28.70 -34.71 -34.24
N SER A 2 27.66 -34.06 -34.74
CA SER A 2 27.45 -32.61 -34.65
C SER A 2 26.68 -32.30 -33.37
N THR A 3 27.23 -31.49 -32.48
CA THR A 3 26.54 -30.99 -31.29
C THR A 3 25.71 -29.78 -31.68
N ALA A 4 24.40 -29.97 -31.84
CA ALA A 4 23.46 -28.89 -32.08
C ALA A 4 23.10 -28.20 -30.76
N SER A 5 23.28 -26.88 -30.80
CA SER A 5 22.94 -25.85 -29.83
C SER A 5 21.58 -26.07 -29.17
N SER A 6 21.55 -26.16 -27.84
CA SER A 6 20.34 -26.00 -27.04
C SER A 6 19.98 -24.51 -27.03
N ASN A 7 18.93 -24.16 -27.76
CA ASN A 7 18.33 -22.84 -27.71
C ASN A 7 17.77 -22.60 -26.31
N ASP A 8 18.50 -21.82 -25.52
CA ASP A 8 18.00 -21.19 -24.31
C ASP A 8 17.20 -19.96 -24.75
N GLU A 9 16.00 -20.18 -25.29
CA GLU A 9 14.98 -19.15 -25.39
C GLU A 9 14.48 -18.90 -23.98
N SER A 10 15.25 -18.10 -23.25
CA SER A 10 14.85 -17.51 -21.98
C SER A 10 13.50 -16.83 -22.18
N ASP A 11 12.51 -17.38 -21.47
CA ASP A 11 11.14 -16.92 -21.30
C ASP A 11 11.08 -15.41 -20.97
N THR A 12 11.17 -14.56 -21.99
CA THR A 12 11.02 -13.11 -21.88
C THR A 12 9.56 -12.67 -21.76
N SER A 13 8.62 -13.57 -21.46
CA SER A 13 7.19 -13.26 -21.41
C SER A 13 6.69 -12.69 -20.08
N ARG A 14 7.53 -12.61 -19.04
CA ARG A 14 7.05 -12.37 -17.66
C ARG A 14 7.13 -10.93 -17.11
N TYR A 15 7.17 -9.93 -17.97
CA TYR A 15 6.97 -8.54 -17.50
C TYR A 15 6.15 -7.76 -18.54
N HIS A 16 4.89 -8.13 -18.71
CA HIS A 16 3.91 -7.17 -19.20
C HIS A 16 3.76 -6.12 -18.10
N ALA A 17 4.33 -4.93 -18.32
CA ALA A 17 4.01 -3.76 -17.52
C ALA A 17 2.52 -3.46 -17.71
N SER A 18 1.68 -4.01 -16.83
CA SER A 18 0.26 -3.72 -16.79
C SER A 18 0.11 -2.24 -16.48
N LEU A 19 -0.28 -1.45 -17.48
CA LEU A 19 -0.65 -0.06 -17.26
C LEU A 19 -1.76 -0.02 -16.18
N PRO A 20 -1.74 0.94 -15.24
CA PRO A 20 -2.75 1.03 -14.21
C PRO A 20 -4.14 1.12 -14.85
N LEU A 21 -5.04 0.22 -14.46
CA LEU A 21 -6.36 0.13 -15.05
C LEU A 21 -7.19 1.33 -14.56
N VAL A 22 -7.35 2.34 -15.41
CA VAL A 22 -8.18 3.52 -15.14
C VAL A 22 -9.64 3.11 -15.15
N LEU A 23 -10.29 3.19 -13.99
CA LEU A 23 -11.70 2.85 -13.80
C LEU A 23 -12.62 4.04 -14.09
N ALA A 24 -12.21 5.26 -13.73
CA ALA A 24 -12.98 6.47 -13.93
C ALA A 24 -12.09 7.72 -13.98
N ARG A 25 -12.62 8.80 -14.58
CA ARG A 25 -12.03 10.15 -14.60
C ARG A 25 -13.08 11.18 -14.21
N ASP A 26 -12.61 12.39 -13.87
CA ASP A 26 -13.45 13.53 -13.51
C ASP A 26 -14.39 13.26 -12.33
N VAL A 27 -14.00 12.35 -11.42
CA VAL A 27 -14.74 12.03 -10.21
C VAL A 27 -14.31 12.96 -9.09
N THR A 28 -15.22 13.46 -8.25
CA THR A 28 -14.81 14.25 -7.07
C THR A 28 -14.37 13.34 -5.92
N PHE A 29 -13.47 13.82 -5.05
CA PHE A 29 -13.00 13.03 -3.91
C PHE A 29 -14.18 12.56 -3.02
N SER A 30 -15.17 13.43 -2.80
CA SER A 30 -16.39 13.09 -2.05
C SER A 30 -17.19 11.93 -2.68
N GLN A 31 -17.33 11.93 -4.01
CA GLN A 31 -18.00 10.83 -4.72
C GLN A 31 -17.23 9.53 -4.61
N PHE A 32 -15.90 9.60 -4.75
CA PHE A 32 -15.00 8.47 -4.57
C PHE A 32 -15.10 7.88 -3.16
N ALA A 33 -14.89 8.70 -2.13
CA ALA A 33 -14.92 8.29 -0.73
C ALA A 33 -16.24 7.62 -0.34
N LYS A 34 -17.37 8.20 -0.76
CA LYS A 34 -18.71 7.62 -0.54
C LYS A 34 -18.86 6.25 -1.19
N ARG A 35 -18.34 6.07 -2.41
CA ARG A 35 -18.42 4.79 -3.12
C ARG A 35 -17.58 3.72 -2.45
N VAL A 36 -16.32 4.00 -2.13
CA VAL A 36 -15.40 3.06 -1.46
C VAL A 36 -15.96 2.60 -0.12
N GLU A 37 -16.57 3.51 0.65
CA GLU A 37 -17.20 3.19 1.92
C GLU A 37 -18.41 2.24 1.76
N ILE A 38 -19.26 2.47 0.76
CA ILE A 38 -20.43 1.62 0.49
C ILE A 38 -20.03 0.20 0.08
N ILE A 39 -19.07 0.07 -0.84
CA ILE A 39 -18.70 -1.23 -1.41
C ILE A 39 -17.75 -2.02 -0.51
N LYS A 40 -17.24 -1.43 0.58
CA LYS A 40 -16.24 -2.01 1.49
C LYS A 40 -15.00 -2.57 0.79
N ALA A 41 -14.72 -2.12 -0.42
CA ALA A 41 -13.60 -2.55 -1.25
C ALA A 41 -12.41 -1.60 -1.06
N ARG A 42 -12.14 -1.26 0.20
CA ARG A 42 -10.86 -0.68 0.59
C ARG A 42 -9.79 -1.71 0.21
N ARG A 43 -8.68 -1.25 -0.36
CA ARG A 43 -7.43 -1.93 -0.78
C ARG A 43 -7.26 -2.17 -2.28
N PHE A 44 -8.15 -1.63 -3.11
CA PHE A 44 -8.14 -1.91 -4.55
C PHE A 44 -8.15 -0.68 -5.43
N PHE A 45 -8.21 0.53 -4.85
CA PHE A 45 -8.33 1.76 -5.63
C PHE A 45 -7.37 2.82 -5.16
N ASP A 46 -6.74 3.50 -6.11
CA ASP A 46 -6.14 4.82 -5.89
C ASP A 46 -7.05 5.88 -6.49
N TYR A 47 -7.07 7.07 -5.88
CA TYR A 47 -7.71 8.25 -6.41
C TYR A 47 -6.71 9.40 -6.49
N ARG A 48 -6.51 9.92 -7.69
CA ARG A 48 -5.60 11.03 -7.92
C ARG A 48 -6.13 11.97 -8.98
N ASN A 49 -6.25 13.26 -8.63
CA ASN A 49 -6.69 14.32 -9.54
C ASN A 49 -7.94 13.94 -10.36
N GLY A 50 -8.97 13.44 -9.69
CA GLY A 50 -10.22 13.01 -10.32
C GLY A 50 -10.19 11.66 -11.05
N THR A 51 -9.04 11.00 -11.11
CA THR A 51 -8.89 9.68 -11.74
C THR A 51 -8.89 8.59 -10.69
N ILE A 52 -9.70 7.54 -10.90
CA ILE A 52 -9.69 6.32 -10.10
C ILE A 52 -8.95 5.23 -10.88
N THR A 53 -7.94 4.63 -10.28
CA THR A 53 -7.22 3.47 -10.83
C THR A 53 -7.42 2.25 -9.95
N ILE A 54 -7.52 1.07 -10.56
CA ILE A 54 -7.49 -0.19 -9.83
C ILE A 54 -6.02 -0.53 -9.57
N ILE A 55 -5.72 -0.79 -8.30
CA ILE A 55 -4.46 -1.35 -7.86
C ILE A 55 -4.50 -2.85 -8.19
N GLU A 56 -3.38 -3.40 -8.66
CA GLU A 56 -3.28 -4.83 -8.91
C GLU A 56 -3.72 -5.63 -7.67
N LEU A 57 -4.54 -6.67 -7.88
CA LEU A 57 -5.00 -7.51 -6.78
C LEU A 57 -3.78 -8.24 -6.19
N PRO A 58 -3.61 -8.24 -4.86
CA PRO A 58 -2.45 -8.86 -4.24
C PRO A 58 -2.43 -10.35 -4.55
N THR A 59 -1.27 -10.82 -5.01
CA THR A 59 -1.02 -12.25 -5.23
C THR A 59 -0.77 -12.95 -3.88
N GLY A 60 -0.85 -14.28 -3.85
CA GLY A 60 -0.48 -15.03 -2.64
C GLY A 60 0.97 -14.78 -2.20
N GLU A 61 1.88 -14.57 -3.15
CA GLU A 61 3.28 -14.22 -2.87
C GLU A 61 3.42 -12.81 -2.30
N HIS A 62 2.63 -11.85 -2.81
CA HIS A 62 2.56 -10.49 -2.27
C HIS A 62 2.09 -10.51 -0.81
N GLU A 63 0.98 -11.18 -0.51
CA GLU A 63 0.46 -11.27 0.86
C GLU A 63 1.45 -11.97 1.82
N ALA A 64 2.11 -13.04 1.36
CA ALA A 64 3.13 -13.74 2.16
C ALA A 64 4.32 -12.82 2.46
N THR A 65 4.82 -12.12 1.45
CA THR A 65 5.95 -11.17 1.58
C THR A 65 5.59 -9.99 2.49
N HIS A 66 4.40 -9.42 2.30
CA HIS A 66 3.86 -8.33 3.10
C HIS A 66 3.74 -8.73 4.58
N SER A 67 3.24 -9.94 4.86
CA SER A 67 3.10 -10.49 6.21
C SER A 67 4.47 -10.64 6.89
N GLU A 68 5.44 -11.28 6.22
CA GLU A 68 6.78 -11.49 6.75
C GLU A 68 7.51 -10.16 6.99
N PHE A 69 7.45 -9.24 6.03
CA PHE A 69 8.03 -7.90 6.18
C PHE A 69 7.43 -7.18 7.39
N SER A 70 6.10 -7.17 7.51
CA SER A 70 5.41 -6.50 8.62
C SER A 70 5.78 -7.11 9.96
N HIS A 71 5.93 -8.44 10.03
CA HIS A 71 6.38 -9.14 11.23
C HIS A 71 7.80 -8.73 11.65
N LEU A 72 8.76 -8.78 10.71
CA LEU A 72 10.15 -8.41 10.96
C LEU A 72 10.29 -6.93 11.36
N PHE A 73 9.58 -6.05 10.66
CA PHE A 73 9.59 -4.61 10.95
C PHE A 73 9.08 -4.35 12.36
N MET A 74 7.92 -4.90 12.74
CA MET A 74 7.36 -4.72 14.09
C MET A 74 8.28 -5.30 15.17
N ASN A 75 8.90 -6.45 14.90
CA ASN A 75 9.82 -7.09 15.85
C ASN A 75 11.04 -6.24 16.18
N ALA A 76 11.52 -5.40 15.23
CA ALA A 76 12.62 -4.48 15.48
C ALA A 76 12.34 -3.48 16.61
N PHE A 77 11.05 -3.24 16.93
CA PHE A 77 10.62 -2.32 17.98
C PHE A 77 10.16 -3.03 19.26
N ASN A 78 10.31 -4.36 19.37
CA ASN A 78 9.87 -5.11 20.57
C ASN A 78 10.58 -4.65 21.86
N ASN A 79 11.82 -4.17 21.74
CA ASN A 79 12.60 -3.65 22.87
C ASN A 79 12.52 -2.12 23.02
N ALA A 80 11.76 -1.44 22.16
CA ALA A 80 11.59 0.01 22.27
C ALA A 80 10.77 0.36 23.52
N ILE A 81 11.02 1.53 24.09
CA ILE A 81 10.17 2.09 25.14
C ILE A 81 8.73 2.21 24.57
N PRO A 82 7.66 1.91 25.33
CA PRO A 82 6.31 1.81 24.78
C PRO A 82 5.84 2.99 23.91
N GLN A 83 6.31 4.21 24.22
CA GLN A 83 6.01 5.44 23.45
C GLN A 83 6.79 5.59 22.13
N ASP A 84 7.96 4.96 22.00
CA ASP A 84 8.83 5.00 20.82
C ASP A 84 8.59 3.83 19.87
N GLY A 85 7.75 2.89 20.27
CA GLY A 85 7.29 1.83 19.39
C GLY A 85 6.46 2.35 18.21
N VAL A 86 6.27 1.49 17.23
CA VAL A 86 5.42 1.73 16.07
C VAL A 86 4.09 0.98 16.21
N ARG A 87 3.07 1.43 15.49
CA ARG A 87 1.79 0.73 15.34
C ARG A 87 1.53 0.50 13.86
N GLY A 88 1.15 -0.72 13.50
CA GLY A 88 0.55 -1.01 12.21
C GLY A 88 -0.78 -0.27 12.09
N TRP A 89 -0.84 0.70 11.20
CA TRP A 89 -2.02 1.50 10.89
C TRP A 89 -2.79 0.95 9.67
N GLY A 90 -2.28 -0.12 9.05
CA GLY A 90 -2.89 -0.77 7.89
C GLY A 90 -2.79 0.06 6.61
N ALA A 91 -3.61 -0.26 5.61
CA ALA A 91 -3.76 0.61 4.44
C ALA A 91 -4.35 1.96 4.90
N LYS A 92 -3.70 3.06 4.46
CA LYS A 92 -3.99 4.41 4.92
C LYS A 92 -5.48 4.72 4.81
N SER A 93 -6.06 5.15 5.93
CA SER A 93 -7.46 5.54 6.01
C SER A 93 -7.71 6.80 5.17
N LEU A 94 -8.76 6.76 4.33
CA LEU A 94 -9.37 7.87 3.57
C LEU A 94 -9.33 9.23 4.30
N TYR A 95 -9.36 9.22 5.64
CA TYR A 95 -9.54 10.40 6.48
C TYR A 95 -8.25 11.15 6.86
N THR A 96 -7.05 10.66 6.51
CA THR A 96 -5.79 11.37 6.83
C THR A 96 -5.25 12.23 5.68
N ASN A 97 -5.79 12.09 4.47
CA ASN A 97 -5.43 12.87 3.28
C ASN A 97 -6.45 13.98 2.93
N LEU A 98 -7.26 14.44 3.90
CA LEU A 98 -8.27 15.48 3.67
C LEU A 98 -7.69 16.82 3.14
N LEU A 99 -6.38 17.03 3.28
CA LEU A 99 -5.70 18.23 2.77
C LEU A 99 -5.24 18.13 1.32
N SER A 100 -5.04 16.91 0.79
CA SER A 100 -4.53 16.71 -0.57
C SER A 100 -5.62 16.29 -1.57
N ASP A 101 -6.82 15.93 -1.10
CA ASP A 101 -7.87 15.32 -1.92
C ASP A 101 -7.36 14.13 -2.75
N GLU A 102 -6.30 13.46 -2.31
CA GLU A 102 -5.72 12.28 -2.95
C GLU A 102 -5.90 11.06 -2.05
N TYR A 103 -6.08 9.89 -2.66
CA TYR A 103 -6.18 8.62 -1.97
C TYR A 103 -5.20 7.63 -2.56
N GLU A 104 -4.39 7.05 -1.68
CA GLU A 104 -3.48 5.97 -2.02
C GLU A 104 -3.59 4.92 -0.93
N GLU A 105 -3.59 3.65 -1.33
CA GLU A 105 -3.60 2.52 -0.38
C GLU A 105 -2.24 1.84 -0.33
N PRO A 106 -1.36 2.22 0.63
CA PRO A 106 -0.09 1.52 0.80
C PRO A 106 -0.32 0.09 1.29
N ASP A 107 0.56 -0.83 0.90
CA ASP A 107 0.57 -2.21 1.39
C ASP A 107 0.62 -2.24 2.92
N ALA A 108 1.50 -1.44 3.52
CA ALA A 108 1.65 -1.28 4.96
C ALA A 108 1.81 0.21 5.32
N CYS A 109 1.13 0.65 6.39
CA CYS A 109 1.44 1.92 7.05
C CYS A 109 1.82 1.67 8.50
N PHE A 110 2.92 2.26 8.93
CA PHE A 110 3.37 2.23 10.31
C PHE A 110 3.51 3.66 10.81
N ILE A 111 3.01 3.92 12.00
CA ILE A 111 3.08 5.23 12.63
C ILE A 111 3.68 5.12 14.03
N PRO A 112 4.61 6.02 14.42
CA PRO A 112 5.09 6.11 15.78
C PRO A 112 3.94 6.26 16.78
N LYS A 113 3.94 5.48 17.87
CA LYS A 113 2.89 5.51 18.89
C LYS A 113 2.73 6.89 19.52
N ARG A 114 3.82 7.63 19.70
CA ARG A 114 3.79 9.03 20.17
C ARG A 114 2.98 10.00 19.30
N LEU A 115 2.78 9.70 18.01
CA LEU A 115 1.94 10.54 17.14
C LEU A 115 0.44 10.23 17.28
N LEU A 116 0.10 9.19 18.06
CA LEU A 116 -1.28 8.77 18.32
C LEU A 116 -1.85 9.35 19.59
N ASP A 117 -0.99 9.91 20.45
CA ASP A 117 -1.36 10.59 21.67
C ASP A 117 -1.09 12.09 21.51
N PRO A 118 -2.13 12.92 21.28
CA PRO A 118 -1.99 14.38 21.16
C PRO A 118 -1.40 15.04 22.41
N LEU A 119 -1.43 14.35 23.56
CA LEU A 119 -0.96 14.88 24.85
C LEU A 119 0.51 14.53 25.14
N ASN A 120 1.17 13.73 24.30
CA ASN A 120 2.55 13.29 24.51
C ASN A 120 3.42 13.46 23.25
N PRO A 121 3.68 14.71 22.80
CA PRO A 121 4.55 14.97 21.66
C PRO A 121 6.00 14.54 21.97
N ALA A 122 6.73 14.08 20.95
CA ALA A 122 8.17 13.83 21.13
C ALA A 122 8.87 15.10 21.61
N GLN A 123 9.77 14.93 22.56
CA GLN A 123 10.83 15.90 22.74
C GLN A 123 11.73 15.82 21.51
N ASN A 124 11.83 16.93 20.79
CA ASN A 124 12.80 17.06 19.70
C ASN A 124 14.22 16.82 20.25
N PRO A 125 15.11 16.19 19.46
CA PRO A 125 16.53 16.12 19.80
C PRO A 125 17.17 17.50 19.89
#